data_AF-H2MDI9-F1
#
_entry.id   AF-H2MDI9-F1
#
_cell.length_a   1.000
_cell.length_b   1.000
_cell.length_c   1.000
_cell.angle_alpha   90.00
_cell.angle_beta   90.00
_cell.angle_gamma   90.00
#
_symmetry.space_group_name_H-M   'P 1'
#
loop_
_entity.id
_entity.type
_entity.pdbx_description
1 polymer ?
#
loop_
_entity_poly.entity_id
_entity_poly.type
_entity_poly.pdbx_seq_one_letter_code
_entity_poly.pdbx_strand_id
1 'polypeptide(L)'
;MMSEESSQLPSEPITAMGVITSPSKAPDGYYVVAQTTDGGDADLWKDGLFKSKVTRYLCFSKEIRPEVVVDIKLIDSKDPLPEFFTAMPETIDTKEAAMRKRRLCVKMMPREAAERAIYDIQITAKSKYQVVNYTCIGEVNNMGIWCKVGDVARKLPQQATIHLQFDAQISSPKRIVSSPLYTQMGGGIYTMTALDDVPFTVSEKFGGKNKKMQQVNLMGITIKSLAEIEEEFYYNFGTERSIVL
;
A
#
# COMPACT_ATOMS: atom_id res chain seq x y z
N MET A 1 -0.09 -4.06 30.63
CA MET A 1 0.52 -2.83 30.09
C MET A 1 1.35 -3.24 28.88
N MET A 2 0.76 -3.22 27.69
CA MET A 2 1.48 -3.40 26.43
C MET A 2 1.20 -2.17 25.60
N SER A 3 2.29 -1.50 25.28
CA SER A 3 2.43 -0.12 24.81
C SER A 3 1.74 0.14 23.48
N GLU A 4 1.18 1.35 23.44
CA GLU A 4 0.59 2.07 22.34
C GLU A 4 1.52 2.23 21.12
N GLU A 5 0.86 2.34 19.97
CA GLU A 5 1.21 3.09 18.77
C GLU A 5 2.70 3.30 18.47
N SER A 6 3.22 2.51 17.53
CA SER A 6 4.31 2.99 16.68
C SER A 6 3.68 3.63 15.45
N SER A 7 3.74 4.96 15.40
CA SER A 7 3.69 5.74 14.16
C SER A 7 4.83 5.27 13.23
N GLN A 8 4.64 4.12 12.59
CA GLN A 8 5.59 3.59 11.64
C GLN A 8 5.54 4.48 10.41
N LEU A 9 6.70 5.05 10.05
CA LEU A 9 6.97 5.47 8.67
C LEU A 9 6.36 4.42 7.72
N PRO A 10 5.72 4.82 6.60
CA PRO A 10 5.14 3.85 5.68
C PRO A 10 6.19 2.81 5.34
N SER A 11 5.98 1.54 5.72
CA SER A 11 6.88 0.45 5.35
C SER A 11 7.05 0.48 3.84
N GLU A 12 8.24 0.27 3.27
CA GLU A 12 8.40 0.27 1.81
C GLU A 12 7.45 -0.73 1.13
N PRO A 13 6.88 -0.40 -0.06
CA PRO A 13 6.09 -1.34 -0.83
C PRO A 13 6.95 -2.54 -1.25
N ILE A 14 6.28 -3.65 -1.53
CA ILE A 14 6.91 -4.86 -2.07
C ILE A 14 7.46 -4.54 -3.46
N THR A 15 8.74 -4.88 -3.67
CA THR A 15 9.48 -4.63 -4.91
C THR A 15 9.85 -5.88 -5.67
N ALA A 16 9.72 -7.06 -5.03
CA ALA A 16 9.90 -8.35 -5.67
C ALA A 16 9.12 -9.43 -4.95
N MET A 17 8.72 -10.47 -5.67
CA MET A 17 8.03 -11.64 -5.13
C MET A 17 8.61 -12.93 -5.69
N GLY A 18 8.51 -13.99 -4.88
CA GLY A 18 9.09 -15.29 -5.12
C GLY A 18 8.24 -16.43 -4.57
N VAL A 19 8.54 -17.63 -5.06
CA VAL A 19 8.23 -18.87 -4.36
C VAL A 19 9.55 -19.60 -4.12
N ILE A 20 9.73 -20.18 -2.95
CA ILE A 20 10.92 -20.96 -2.57
C ILE A 20 10.52 -22.33 -2.03
N THR A 21 11.45 -23.28 -2.05
CA THR A 21 11.19 -24.64 -1.58
C THR A 21 11.31 -24.79 -0.07
N SER A 22 12.12 -23.95 0.58
CA SER A 22 12.37 -23.99 2.03
C SER A 22 12.55 -22.57 2.58
N PRO A 23 12.05 -22.23 3.79
CA PRO A 23 12.25 -20.91 4.39
C PRO A 23 13.73 -20.56 4.58
N SER A 24 14.59 -21.55 4.81
CA SER A 24 16.05 -21.37 4.96
C SER A 24 16.79 -21.08 3.65
N LYS A 25 16.09 -21.10 2.51
CA LYS A 25 16.64 -20.87 1.16
C LYS A 25 16.21 -19.53 0.57
N ALA A 26 15.60 -18.65 1.37
CA ALA A 26 15.25 -17.32 0.93
C ALA A 26 16.51 -16.53 0.51
N PRO A 27 16.46 -15.80 -0.62
CA PRO A 27 17.52 -14.86 -0.96
C PRO A 27 17.66 -13.78 0.12
N ASP A 28 18.85 -13.18 0.20
CA ASP A 28 19.08 -12.02 1.07
C ASP A 28 18.08 -10.91 0.78
N GLY A 29 17.57 -10.26 1.82
CA GLY A 29 16.59 -9.17 1.71
C GLY A 29 15.15 -9.62 1.43
N TYR A 30 14.85 -10.93 1.44
CA TYR A 30 13.50 -11.46 1.31
C TYR A 30 12.90 -11.86 2.67
N TYR A 31 11.63 -11.50 2.85
CA TYR A 31 10.74 -12.00 3.89
C TYR A 31 10.06 -13.27 3.38
N VAL A 32 9.97 -14.29 4.23
CA VAL A 32 9.26 -15.55 3.91
C VAL A 32 7.96 -15.61 4.69
N VAL A 33 6.85 -15.86 3.99
CA VAL A 33 5.56 -16.16 4.61
C VAL A 33 5.52 -17.65 4.91
N ALA A 34 6.24 -18.07 5.95
CA ALA A 34 6.39 -19.48 6.32
C ALA A 34 5.25 -19.99 7.22
N GLN A 35 4.51 -19.08 7.86
CA GLN A 35 3.42 -19.41 8.77
C GLN A 35 2.13 -18.67 8.40
N THR A 36 1.02 -19.33 8.66
CA THR A 36 -0.30 -18.72 8.63
C THR A 36 -0.46 -17.77 9.84
N THR A 37 -1.45 -16.87 9.79
CA THR A 37 -1.71 -15.92 10.88
C THR A 37 -2.11 -16.56 12.22
N ASP A 38 -2.46 -17.86 12.24
CA ASP A 38 -2.65 -18.68 13.45
C ASP A 38 -1.43 -19.54 13.82
N GLY A 39 -0.29 -19.36 13.15
CA GLY A 39 0.96 -20.05 13.46
C GLY A 39 1.11 -21.44 12.84
N GLY A 40 0.17 -21.86 11.97
CA GLY A 40 0.29 -23.09 11.18
C GLY A 40 1.32 -22.96 10.05
N ASP A 41 1.70 -24.09 9.45
CA ASP A 41 2.61 -24.13 8.30
C ASP A 41 1.94 -23.54 7.05
N ALA A 42 2.62 -22.61 6.36
CA ALA A 42 2.09 -21.93 5.18
C ALA A 42 2.55 -22.54 3.84
N ASP A 43 2.74 -23.87 3.81
CA ASP A 43 3.09 -24.59 2.59
C ASP A 43 1.96 -24.54 1.55
N LEU A 44 2.19 -23.83 0.45
CA LEU A 44 1.25 -23.65 -0.65
C LEU A 44 1.14 -24.88 -1.55
N TRP A 45 1.94 -25.92 -1.35
CA TRP A 45 1.88 -27.11 -2.17
C TRP A 45 0.96 -28.19 -1.58
N LYS A 46 -0.03 -28.59 -2.38
CA LYS A 46 -0.87 -29.74 -2.02
C LYS A 46 -0.23 -31.03 -2.49
N ASP A 47 0.26 -31.85 -1.56
CA ASP A 47 0.82 -33.18 -1.85
C ASP A 47 -0.22 -34.18 -2.36
N GLY A 48 0.26 -35.23 -3.02
CA GLY A 48 -0.57 -36.38 -3.44
C GLY A 48 -0.38 -37.56 -2.49
N LEU A 49 -1.40 -38.42 -2.37
CA LEU A 49 -1.44 -39.56 -1.42
C LEU A 49 -0.28 -40.58 -1.57
N PHE A 50 0.40 -40.60 -2.71
CA PHE A 50 1.52 -41.52 -3.01
C PHE A 50 2.74 -40.80 -3.60
N LYS A 51 2.93 -39.52 -3.28
CA LYS A 51 4.06 -38.73 -3.76
C LYS A 51 4.91 -38.24 -2.60
N SER A 52 6.21 -38.04 -2.86
CA SER A 52 7.10 -37.37 -1.93
C SER A 52 6.58 -35.98 -1.58
N LYS A 53 6.79 -35.58 -0.33
CA LYS A 53 6.46 -34.22 0.14
C LYS A 53 7.23 -33.20 -0.68
N VAL A 54 6.51 -32.19 -1.15
CA VAL A 54 7.08 -31.02 -1.81
C VAL A 54 6.53 -29.80 -1.10
N THR A 55 7.40 -28.86 -0.74
CA THR A 55 7.02 -27.64 -0.03
C THR A 55 7.22 -26.41 -0.91
N ARG A 56 6.33 -25.43 -0.78
CA ARG A 56 6.42 -24.13 -1.46
C ARG A 56 5.98 -23.02 -0.52
N TYR A 57 6.85 -22.04 -0.31
CA TYR A 57 6.57 -20.86 0.50
C TYR A 57 6.66 -19.60 -0.35
N LEU A 58 5.73 -18.68 -0.14
CA LEU A 58 5.80 -17.36 -0.75
C LEU A 58 6.86 -16.53 -0.04
N CYS A 59 7.66 -15.80 -0.80
CA CYS A 59 8.59 -14.81 -0.27
C CYS A 59 8.50 -13.50 -1.05
N PHE A 60 8.91 -12.40 -0.42
CA PHE A 60 8.89 -11.08 -1.06
C PHE A 60 9.98 -10.19 -0.49
N SER A 61 10.41 -9.19 -1.25
CA SER A 61 11.37 -8.16 -0.81
C SER A 61 10.71 -6.79 -0.74
N LYS A 62 11.18 -5.96 0.20
CA LYS A 62 10.82 -4.54 0.36
C LYS A 62 12.05 -3.65 0.21
N GLU A 63 13.13 -4.16 -0.35
CA GLU A 63 14.30 -3.35 -0.67
C GLU A 63 13.91 -2.23 -1.63
N ILE A 64 14.53 -1.07 -1.48
CA ILE A 64 14.25 0.09 -2.32
C ILE A 64 14.72 -0.21 -3.74
N ARG A 65 13.77 -0.42 -4.66
CA ARG A 65 14.01 -0.62 -6.08
C ARG A 65 13.11 0.32 -6.92
N PRO A 66 13.44 0.54 -8.20
CA PRO A 66 12.67 1.43 -9.08
C PRO A 66 11.25 0.94 -9.34
N GLU A 67 11.00 -0.36 -9.31
CA GLU A 67 9.68 -0.94 -9.56
C GLU A 67 9.05 -1.49 -8.28
N VAL A 68 7.72 -1.43 -8.23
CA VAL A 68 6.89 -1.92 -7.13
C VAL A 68 5.83 -2.88 -7.66
N VAL A 69 5.43 -3.84 -6.82
CA VAL A 69 4.31 -4.73 -7.11
C VAL A 69 3.01 -3.96 -6.89
N VAL A 70 2.19 -3.84 -7.93
CA VAL A 70 0.91 -3.11 -7.86
C VAL A 70 -0.30 -4.02 -7.84
N ASP A 71 -0.18 -5.26 -8.34
CA ASP A 71 -1.26 -6.25 -8.32
C ASP A 71 -0.69 -7.68 -8.32
N ILE A 72 -1.43 -8.61 -7.73
CA ILE A 72 -1.14 -10.05 -7.70
C ILE A 72 -2.41 -10.80 -8.11
N LYS A 73 -2.26 -11.76 -9.01
CA LYS A 73 -3.35 -12.65 -9.41
C LYS A 73 -2.97 -14.11 -9.25
N LEU A 74 -3.94 -14.90 -8.82
CA LEU A 74 -3.87 -16.34 -8.82
C LEU A 74 -4.83 -16.88 -9.89
N ILE A 75 -4.28 -17.49 -10.94
CA ILE A 75 -5.06 -18.00 -12.09
C ILE A 75 -4.91 -19.51 -12.24
N ASP A 76 -5.83 -20.19 -12.93
CA ASP A 76 -5.59 -21.59 -13.32
C ASP A 76 -4.39 -21.69 -14.27
N SER A 77 -3.70 -22.83 -14.24
CA SER A 77 -2.56 -23.08 -15.12
C SER A 77 -2.93 -23.11 -16.61
N LYS A 78 -4.22 -23.34 -16.91
CA LYS A 78 -4.77 -23.39 -18.27
C LYS A 78 -5.29 -22.05 -18.79
N ASP A 79 -5.52 -21.09 -17.90
CA ASP A 79 -6.06 -19.79 -18.29
C ASP A 79 -5.04 -19.01 -19.13
N PRO A 80 -5.46 -18.03 -19.96
CA PRO A 80 -4.52 -17.09 -20.55
C PRO A 80 -3.85 -16.23 -19.46
N LEU A 81 -2.61 -15.82 -19.70
CA LEU A 81 -1.92 -14.86 -18.82
C LEU A 81 -2.64 -13.49 -18.92
N PRO A 82 -3.03 -12.85 -17.80
CA PRO A 82 -3.64 -11.52 -17.84
C PRO A 82 -2.69 -10.46 -18.41
N GLU A 83 -3.25 -9.46 -19.08
CA GLU A 83 -2.47 -8.37 -19.67
C GLU A 83 -1.66 -7.60 -18.62
N PHE A 84 -0.41 -7.31 -18.93
CA PHE A 84 0.57 -6.64 -18.04
C PHE A 84 1.00 -7.44 -16.80
N PHE A 85 0.64 -8.73 -16.70
CA PHE A 85 1.13 -9.60 -15.65
C PHE A 85 2.27 -10.49 -16.14
N THR A 86 3.19 -10.80 -15.25
CA THR A 86 4.23 -11.81 -15.44
C THR A 86 3.95 -12.98 -14.51
N ALA A 87 3.96 -14.21 -15.04
CA ALA A 87 3.84 -15.41 -14.23
C ALA A 87 5.15 -15.72 -13.48
N MET A 88 5.03 -16.35 -12.32
CA MET A 88 6.13 -16.93 -11.57
C MET A 88 6.09 -18.46 -11.72
N PRO A 89 6.65 -19.01 -12.80
CA PRO A 89 6.51 -20.44 -13.12
C PRO A 89 7.39 -21.32 -12.21
N GLU A 90 8.50 -20.77 -11.73
CA GLU A 90 9.56 -21.52 -11.07
C GLU A 90 9.91 -20.93 -9.70
N THR A 91 10.42 -21.79 -8.82
CA THR A 91 10.98 -21.38 -7.54
C THR A 91 12.28 -20.59 -7.75
N ILE A 92 12.52 -19.59 -6.90
CA ILE A 92 13.73 -18.76 -7.02
C ILE A 92 14.99 -19.59 -6.76
N ASP A 93 14.93 -20.45 -5.74
CA ASP A 93 16.05 -21.20 -5.16
C ASP A 93 16.43 -22.45 -5.97
N THR A 94 15.45 -23.25 -6.40
CA THR A 94 15.73 -24.54 -7.07
C THR A 94 15.31 -24.62 -8.54
N LYS A 95 14.63 -23.59 -9.07
CA LYS A 95 14.10 -23.58 -10.45
C LYS A 95 13.09 -24.70 -10.75
N GLU A 96 12.48 -25.25 -9.71
CA GLU A 96 11.38 -26.22 -9.85
C GLU A 96 10.04 -25.50 -10.07
N ALA A 97 9.00 -26.21 -10.52
CA ALA A 97 7.67 -25.63 -10.63
C ALA A 97 7.22 -24.96 -9.31
N ALA A 98 6.85 -23.68 -9.36
CA ALA A 98 6.41 -22.90 -8.20
C ALA A 98 5.04 -23.34 -7.67
N MET A 99 4.15 -23.78 -8.58
CA MET A 99 2.78 -24.17 -8.27
C MET A 99 2.33 -25.32 -9.20
N ARG A 100 1.28 -26.07 -8.81
CA ARG A 100 0.78 -27.21 -9.61
C ARG A 100 -0.36 -26.87 -10.56
N LYS A 101 -1.51 -26.49 -10.00
CA LYS A 101 -2.76 -26.27 -10.74
C LYS A 101 -3.04 -24.79 -10.98
N ARG A 102 -2.26 -23.93 -10.35
CA ARG A 102 -2.40 -22.48 -10.38
C ARG A 102 -1.10 -21.86 -10.88
N ARG A 103 -1.16 -20.60 -11.27
CA ARG A 103 0.01 -19.73 -11.46
C ARG A 103 -0.18 -18.48 -10.61
N LEU A 104 0.87 -18.10 -9.90
CA LEU A 104 0.97 -16.80 -9.26
C LEU A 104 1.50 -15.82 -10.31
N CYS A 105 0.82 -14.70 -10.47
CA CYS A 105 1.15 -13.68 -11.44
C CYS A 105 1.25 -12.33 -10.74
N VAL A 106 2.25 -11.53 -11.11
CA VAL A 106 2.50 -10.21 -10.55
C VAL A 106 2.47 -9.15 -11.64
N LYS A 107 1.93 -7.99 -11.32
CA LYS A 107 2.04 -6.78 -12.14
C LYS A 107 3.01 -5.83 -11.46
N MET A 108 4.08 -5.48 -12.17
CA MET A 108 5.09 -4.51 -11.74
C MET A 108 4.83 -3.17 -12.42
N MET A 109 5.14 -2.07 -11.73
CA MET A 109 5.18 -0.74 -12.33
C MET A 109 6.35 0.05 -11.77
N PRO A 110 6.92 1.00 -12.53
CA PRO A 110 7.80 2.02 -11.98
C PRO A 110 7.13 2.73 -10.81
N ARG A 111 7.86 2.94 -9.73
CA ARG A 111 7.37 3.55 -8.48
C ARG A 111 6.76 4.93 -8.74
N GLU A 112 7.35 5.69 -9.65
CA GLU A 112 6.90 7.04 -9.99
C GLU A 112 5.54 7.04 -10.71
N ALA A 113 5.19 5.93 -11.37
CA ALA A 113 3.93 5.74 -12.07
C ALA A 113 2.87 5.02 -11.23
N ALA A 114 3.25 4.43 -10.09
CA ALA A 114 2.34 3.68 -9.22
C ALA A 114 1.62 4.63 -8.26
N GLU A 115 0.28 4.64 -8.31
CA GLU A 115 -0.54 5.32 -7.29
C GLU A 115 -0.68 4.47 -6.03
N ARG A 116 -0.86 3.16 -6.22
CA ARG A 116 -1.01 2.17 -5.17
C ARG A 116 -0.08 1.00 -5.40
N ALA A 117 0.41 0.43 -4.32
CA ALA A 117 1.27 -0.75 -4.35
C ALA A 117 0.89 -1.71 -3.23
N ILE A 118 1.44 -2.92 -3.30
CA ILE A 118 1.25 -3.95 -2.28
C ILE A 118 2.33 -3.78 -1.22
N TYR A 119 1.92 -3.77 0.04
CA TYR A 119 2.76 -3.51 1.20
C TYR A 119 2.93 -4.72 2.10
N ASP A 120 2.02 -5.69 2.06
CA ASP A 120 2.18 -6.91 2.85
C ASP A 120 1.42 -8.07 2.23
N ILE A 121 1.86 -9.29 2.56
CA ILE A 121 1.19 -10.53 2.15
C ILE A 121 1.05 -11.42 3.38
N GLN A 122 -0.16 -11.89 3.61
CA GLN A 122 -0.48 -12.81 4.70
C GLN A 122 -1.17 -14.06 4.18
N ILE A 123 -0.95 -15.17 4.88
CA ILE A 123 -1.62 -16.44 4.61
C ILE A 123 -2.46 -16.81 5.83
N THR A 124 -3.67 -17.31 5.58
CA THR A 124 -4.64 -17.70 6.61
C THR A 124 -5.08 -19.14 6.40
N ALA A 125 -5.41 -19.86 7.48
CA ALA A 125 -6.22 -21.06 7.35
C ALA A 125 -7.62 -20.72 6.81
N LYS A 126 -8.20 -21.62 6.01
CA LYS A 126 -9.53 -21.44 5.36
C LYS A 126 -10.67 -21.02 6.30
N SER A 127 -10.59 -21.37 7.58
CA SER A 127 -11.65 -21.11 8.57
C SER A 127 -11.74 -19.65 9.05
N LYS A 128 -10.76 -18.79 8.71
CA LYS A 128 -10.77 -17.38 9.11
C LYS A 128 -11.28 -16.49 7.97
N TYR A 129 -12.47 -15.93 8.14
CA TYR A 129 -13.02 -14.97 7.19
C TYR A 129 -12.56 -13.55 7.53
N GLN A 130 -11.94 -12.93 6.53
CA GLN A 130 -11.55 -11.53 6.43
C GLN A 130 -10.39 -11.09 7.34
N VAL A 131 -9.25 -10.85 6.71
CA VAL A 131 -8.13 -10.13 7.33
C VAL A 131 -8.40 -8.63 7.15
N VAL A 132 -8.56 -7.91 8.25
CA VAL A 132 -8.87 -6.47 8.24
C VAL A 132 -7.78 -5.70 7.49
N ASN A 133 -8.18 -4.85 6.54
CA ASN A 133 -7.29 -4.08 5.66
C ASN A 133 -6.48 -4.89 4.62
N TYR A 134 -6.87 -6.14 4.36
CA TYR A 134 -6.30 -6.94 3.29
C TYR A 134 -7.38 -7.38 2.29
N THR A 135 -6.95 -7.56 1.04
CA THR A 135 -7.75 -8.10 -0.06
C THR A 135 -7.37 -9.56 -0.30
N CYS A 136 -8.36 -10.45 -0.43
CA CYS A 136 -8.13 -11.84 -0.78
C CYS A 136 -7.76 -11.97 -2.27
N ILE A 137 -6.65 -12.64 -2.56
CA ILE A 137 -6.18 -12.92 -3.92
C ILE A 137 -6.68 -14.29 -4.40
N GLY A 138 -6.87 -15.23 -3.48
CA GLY A 138 -7.36 -16.58 -3.78
C GLY A 138 -6.97 -17.61 -2.73
N GLU A 139 -7.38 -18.86 -2.97
CA GLU A 139 -7.13 -20.00 -2.08
C GLU A 139 -6.19 -21.02 -2.73
N VAL A 140 -5.18 -21.47 -1.97
CA VAL A 140 -4.27 -22.56 -2.33
C VAL A 140 -4.06 -23.46 -1.12
N ASN A 141 -4.08 -24.77 -1.32
CA ASN A 141 -3.87 -25.76 -0.25
C ASN A 141 -4.74 -25.53 1.01
N ASN A 142 -6.02 -25.15 0.82
CA ASN A 142 -6.94 -24.78 1.90
C ASN A 142 -6.46 -23.58 2.75
N MET A 143 -5.70 -22.66 2.15
CA MET A 143 -5.27 -21.43 2.77
C MET A 143 -5.60 -20.24 1.89
N GLY A 144 -6.11 -19.16 2.50
CA GLY A 144 -6.35 -17.89 1.82
C GLY A 144 -5.08 -17.06 1.75
N ILE A 145 -4.75 -16.55 0.56
CA ILE A 145 -3.65 -15.62 0.32
C ILE A 145 -4.23 -14.20 0.27
N TRP A 146 -3.68 -13.30 1.08
CA TRP A 146 -4.19 -11.94 1.28
C TRP A 146 -3.09 -10.92 1.06
N CYS A 147 -3.42 -9.76 0.49
CA CYS A 147 -2.48 -8.65 0.34
C CYS A 147 -3.00 -7.34 0.93
N LYS A 148 -2.10 -6.55 1.51
CA LYS A 148 -2.39 -5.18 1.96
C LYS A 148 -1.97 -4.21 0.87
N VAL A 149 -2.91 -3.41 0.38
CA VAL A 149 -2.66 -2.40 -0.66
C VAL A 149 -2.70 -1.02 -0.02
N GLY A 150 -1.74 -0.16 -0.35
CA GLY A 150 -1.63 1.21 0.16
C GLY A 150 -1.20 2.19 -0.91
N ASP A 151 -1.30 3.49 -0.61
CA ASP A 151 -0.85 4.55 -1.52
C ASP A 151 0.68 4.66 -1.51
N VAL A 152 1.28 4.80 -2.69
CA VAL A 152 2.73 4.98 -2.83
C VAL A 152 3.08 6.41 -2.45
N ALA A 153 3.87 6.57 -1.40
CA ALA A 153 4.36 7.87 -0.97
C ALA A 153 5.17 8.52 -2.11
N ARG A 154 4.61 9.56 -2.73
CA ARG A 154 5.36 10.39 -3.66
C ARG A 154 6.32 11.24 -2.84
N LYS A 155 7.63 11.10 -3.09
CA LYS A 155 8.58 12.12 -2.64
C LYS A 155 8.26 13.38 -3.42
N LEU A 156 7.47 14.28 -2.83
CA LEU A 156 7.41 15.65 -3.30
C LEU A 156 8.86 16.17 -3.29
N PRO A 157 9.32 16.84 -4.36
CA PRO A 157 10.57 17.58 -4.26
C PRO A 157 10.41 18.52 -3.07
N GLN A 158 11.21 18.32 -2.03
CA GLN A 158 11.32 19.30 -0.95
C GLN A 158 11.78 20.60 -1.64
N GLN A 159 10.84 21.53 -1.84
CA GLN A 159 11.21 22.91 -2.13
C GLN A 159 11.98 23.37 -0.89
N ALA A 160 13.31 23.37 -1.00
CA ALA A 160 14.15 24.07 -0.05
C ALA A 160 13.70 25.53 -0.12
N THR A 161 12.89 25.96 0.85
CA THR A 161 12.64 27.37 1.11
C THR A 161 13.98 27.99 1.47
N ILE A 162 14.69 28.51 0.47
CA ILE A 162 15.76 29.46 0.69
C ILE A 162 15.07 30.69 1.28
N HIS A 163 15.12 30.82 2.59
CA HIS A 163 14.69 32.04 3.29
C HIS A 163 15.72 33.13 2.96
N LEU A 164 15.59 33.76 1.80
CA LEU A 164 16.33 34.98 1.49
C LEU A 164 15.74 36.10 2.34
N GLN A 165 16.40 36.39 3.47
CA GLN A 165 16.16 37.64 4.21
C GLN A 165 16.54 38.81 3.29
N PHE A 166 15.54 39.50 2.78
CA PHE A 166 15.73 40.75 2.06
C PHE A 166 15.59 41.90 3.05
N ASP A 167 16.70 42.36 3.61
CA ASP A 167 16.73 43.63 4.34
C ASP A 167 16.52 44.77 3.34
N ALA A 168 15.34 45.37 3.40
CA ALA A 168 15.00 46.55 2.63
C ALA A 168 15.68 47.79 3.24
N GLN A 169 16.88 48.14 2.76
CA GLN A 169 17.43 49.49 2.96
C GLN A 169 17.04 50.40 1.78
N ILE A 170 16.21 51.37 2.12
CA ILE A 170 15.75 52.48 1.29
C ILE A 170 16.93 53.41 0.98
N SER A 171 17.33 53.52 -0.29
CA SER A 171 17.96 54.74 -0.81
C SER A 171 17.69 54.93 -2.30
N SER A 172 17.54 56.19 -2.68
CA SER A 172 16.93 56.80 -3.88
C SER A 172 17.66 56.58 -5.24
N PRO A 173 17.07 56.97 -6.39
CA PRO A 173 17.20 56.26 -7.67
C PRO A 173 18.30 56.80 -8.60
N LYS A 174 18.87 55.91 -9.43
CA LYS A 174 19.51 56.31 -10.69
C LYS A 174 19.07 55.37 -11.82
N ARG A 175 18.44 55.95 -12.84
CA ARG A 175 18.11 55.33 -14.13
C ARG A 175 19.39 55.06 -14.92
N ILE A 176 19.60 53.84 -15.43
CA ILE A 176 20.20 53.59 -16.75
C ILE A 176 19.55 52.33 -17.34
N VAL A 177 19.12 52.46 -18.59
CA VAL A 177 18.54 51.45 -19.48
C VAL A 177 19.66 50.56 -20.03
N SER A 178 19.52 49.23 -19.91
CA SER A 178 20.13 48.28 -20.85
C SER A 178 19.58 46.86 -20.65
N SER A 179 18.85 46.40 -21.66
CA SER A 179 18.63 44.99 -22.02
C SER A 179 19.71 44.60 -23.06
N PRO A 180 19.96 43.33 -23.42
CA PRO A 180 19.94 42.07 -22.65
C PRO A 180 21.32 41.36 -22.75
N LEU A 181 21.64 40.40 -21.86
CA LEU A 181 22.55 39.31 -22.24
C LEU A 181 22.32 38.04 -21.42
N TYR A 182 21.96 37.00 -22.14
CA TYR A 182 21.82 35.63 -21.70
C TYR A 182 23.10 35.15 -21.01
N THR A 183 22.99 34.66 -19.78
CA THR A 183 23.97 33.72 -19.24
C THR A 183 23.25 32.39 -19.06
N GLN A 184 23.30 31.63 -20.14
CA GLN A 184 23.01 30.21 -20.15
C GLN A 184 24.10 29.50 -19.34
N MET A 185 23.74 28.96 -18.18
CA MET A 185 24.55 27.99 -17.45
C MET A 185 23.60 26.89 -16.93
N GLY A 186 23.77 25.68 -17.45
CA GLY A 186 23.22 24.44 -16.85
C GLY A 186 21.93 23.94 -17.49
N GLY A 187 22.04 22.88 -18.30
CA GLY A 187 20.93 22.26 -19.02
C GLY A 187 19.91 21.55 -18.13
N GLY A 188 18.64 21.76 -18.48
CA GLY A 188 17.47 21.04 -17.99
C GLY A 188 16.28 21.54 -18.82
N ILE A 189 15.57 20.64 -19.48
CA ILE A 189 14.49 20.98 -20.42
C ILE A 189 13.25 21.32 -19.59
N TYR A 190 13.00 22.61 -19.34
CA TYR A 190 11.77 23.05 -18.68
C TYR A 190 10.63 23.02 -19.70
N THR A 191 9.70 22.08 -19.51
CA THR A 191 8.37 22.19 -20.12
C THR A 191 7.59 23.20 -19.30
N MET A 192 7.64 24.46 -19.71
CA MET A 192 6.79 25.51 -19.16
C MET A 192 5.35 25.17 -19.58
N THR A 193 4.55 24.61 -18.68
CA THR A 193 3.17 24.24 -19.01
C THR A 193 2.33 25.51 -19.00
N ALA A 194 1.58 25.77 -20.07
CA ALA A 194 0.81 27.01 -20.28
C ALA A 194 -0.35 27.27 -19.27
N LEU A 195 -0.35 26.57 -18.14
CA LEU A 195 -1.33 26.66 -17.06
C LEU A 195 -0.71 27.10 -15.73
N ASP A 196 0.62 27.18 -15.63
CA ASP A 196 1.28 27.82 -14.50
C ASP A 196 0.88 29.31 -14.54
N ASP A 197 0.16 29.77 -13.52
CA ASP A 197 -0.48 31.09 -13.38
C ASP A 197 -1.93 31.24 -13.88
N VAL A 198 -2.67 30.16 -14.14
CA VAL A 198 -4.12 30.26 -14.38
C VAL A 198 -4.90 30.15 -13.05
N PRO A 199 -5.51 31.24 -12.53
CA PRO A 199 -6.30 31.16 -11.30
C PRO A 199 -7.59 30.37 -11.53
N PHE A 200 -7.90 29.46 -10.59
CA PHE A 200 -9.20 28.77 -10.54
C PHE A 200 -9.96 29.17 -9.29
N THR A 201 -11.30 29.06 -9.34
CA THR A 201 -12.19 29.38 -8.23
C THR A 201 -13.18 28.24 -8.06
N VAL A 202 -13.33 27.71 -6.84
CA VAL A 202 -14.31 26.65 -6.55
C VAL A 202 -15.71 27.27 -6.55
N SER A 203 -16.65 26.63 -7.25
CA SER A 203 -18.04 27.09 -7.33
C SER A 203 -18.69 27.21 -5.93
N GLU A 204 -19.37 28.33 -5.69
CA GLU A 204 -20.05 28.66 -4.43
C GLU A 204 -21.05 27.59 -3.94
N LYS A 205 -21.48 26.67 -4.80
CA LYS A 205 -22.35 25.54 -4.43
C LYS A 205 -21.76 24.60 -3.37
N PHE A 206 -20.45 24.66 -3.12
CA PHE A 206 -19.76 23.89 -2.08
C PHE A 206 -19.38 24.73 -0.84
N GLY A 207 -19.70 26.03 -0.80
CA GLY A 207 -19.34 26.95 0.30
C GLY A 207 -20.36 27.03 1.45
N GLY A 208 -21.40 26.18 1.43
CA GLY A 208 -22.49 26.24 2.42
C GLY A 208 -22.13 25.59 3.77
N LYS A 209 -22.31 26.34 4.86
CA LYS A 209 -22.21 25.85 6.26
C LYS A 209 -22.98 24.53 6.44
N ASN A 210 -22.33 23.59 7.13
CA ASN A 210 -22.78 22.22 7.46
C ASN A 210 -24.31 22.07 7.50
N LYS A 211 -24.89 21.56 6.41
CA LYS A 211 -26.23 20.95 6.48
C LYS A 211 -26.07 19.64 7.23
N LYS A 212 -26.93 19.41 8.24
CA LYS A 212 -27.05 18.14 8.98
C LYS A 212 -26.80 16.98 8.02
N MET A 213 -25.80 16.16 8.36
CA MET A 213 -25.40 15.00 7.58
C MET A 213 -26.65 14.16 7.30
N GLN A 214 -27.05 14.07 6.04
CA GLN A 214 -28.23 13.32 5.65
C GLN A 214 -27.98 11.84 5.99
N GLN A 215 -28.86 11.24 6.79
CA GLN A 215 -28.74 9.85 7.15
C GLN A 215 -28.95 9.01 5.89
N VAL A 216 -27.87 8.42 5.37
CA VAL A 216 -27.90 7.57 4.17
C VAL A 216 -27.79 6.13 4.63
N ASN A 217 -28.84 5.33 4.41
CA ASN A 217 -28.79 3.89 4.62
C ASN A 217 -28.23 3.24 3.35
N LEU A 218 -26.93 2.97 3.32
CA LEU A 218 -26.33 2.13 2.29
C LEU A 218 -26.26 0.70 2.80
N MET A 219 -27.03 -0.19 2.16
CA MET A 219 -26.87 -1.64 2.29
C MET A 219 -26.81 -2.14 3.75
N GLY A 220 -27.67 -1.60 4.63
CA GLY A 220 -27.77 -2.04 6.03
C GLY A 220 -26.82 -1.36 7.01
N ILE A 221 -25.96 -0.43 6.56
CA ILE A 221 -25.15 0.42 7.44
C ILE A 221 -25.94 1.69 7.76
N THR A 222 -26.28 1.87 9.04
CA THR A 222 -26.97 3.08 9.53
C THR A 222 -25.95 4.00 10.20
N ILE A 223 -25.77 5.20 9.67
CA ILE A 223 -24.96 6.24 10.32
C ILE A 223 -25.77 6.78 11.50
N LYS A 224 -25.25 6.61 12.72
CA LYS A 224 -25.84 7.16 13.95
C LYS A 224 -25.41 8.62 14.14
N SER A 225 -26.32 9.43 14.65
CA SER A 225 -26.07 10.79 15.09
C SER A 225 -25.25 10.80 16.39
N LEU A 226 -24.63 11.95 16.70
CA LEU A 226 -23.86 12.12 17.93
C LEU A 226 -24.68 11.78 19.18
N ALA A 227 -25.95 12.24 19.24
CA ALA A 227 -26.83 11.97 20.37
C ALA A 227 -27.15 10.48 20.54
N GLU A 228 -27.37 9.75 19.44
CA GLU A 228 -27.60 8.30 19.49
C GLU A 228 -26.37 7.55 20.00
N ILE A 229 -25.16 8.01 19.65
CA ILE A 229 -23.91 7.44 20.16
C ILE A 229 -23.75 7.74 21.66
N GLU A 230 -24.00 8.97 22.08
CA GLU A 230 -23.91 9.37 23.49
C GLU A 230 -24.88 8.60 24.38
N GLU A 231 -26.08 8.30 23.88
CA GLU A 231 -27.07 7.49 24.60
C GLU A 231 -26.69 6.01 24.66
N GLU A 232 -26.30 5.41 23.53
CA GLU A 232 -25.98 3.98 23.44
C GLU A 232 -24.73 3.61 24.26
N PHE A 233 -23.73 4.49 24.28
CA PHE A 233 -22.47 4.26 24.98
C PHE A 233 -22.37 5.08 26.27
N TYR A 234 -23.50 5.52 26.82
CA TYR A 234 -23.53 6.23 28.09
C TYR A 234 -23.04 5.33 29.23
N TYR A 235 -21.79 5.53 29.66
CA TYR A 235 -21.21 4.83 30.79
C TYR A 235 -21.35 5.67 32.05
N ASN A 236 -22.03 5.12 33.07
CA ASN A 236 -21.99 5.68 34.42
C ASN A 236 -21.28 4.69 35.36
N PHE A 237 -20.52 5.21 36.33
CA PHE A 237 -19.79 4.41 37.33
C PHE A 237 -20.73 3.75 38.36
N GLY A 238 -22.00 3.50 38.02
CA GLY A 238 -22.99 2.91 38.91
C GLY A 238 -22.60 1.50 39.31
N THR A 239 -22.08 0.70 38.38
CA THR A 239 -21.63 -0.68 38.60
C THR A 239 -20.48 -0.73 39.61
N GLU A 240 -19.52 0.19 39.52
CA GLU A 240 -18.37 0.26 40.42
C GLU A 240 -18.75 0.81 41.80
N ARG A 241 -19.68 1.76 41.86
CA ARG A 241 -20.20 2.30 43.13
C ARG A 241 -21.07 1.30 43.89
N SER A 242 -21.61 0.29 43.22
CA SER A 242 -22.42 -0.77 43.83
C SER A 242 -21.59 -1.80 44.63
N ILE A 243 -20.27 -1.80 44.47
CA ILE A 243 -19.35 -2.76 45.11
C ILE A 243 -18.82 -2.24 46.47
N VAL A 244 -19.19 -1.01 46.86
CA VAL A 244 -18.66 -0.33 48.08
C VAL A 244 -19.71 -0.22 49.20
N LEU A 245 -20.67 -1.14 49.30
CA LEU A 245 -21.58 -1.26 50.45
C LEU A 245 -21.59 -2.66 51.06
#